data_AF-A0A972X7K2-F1
#
_entry.id   AF-A0A972X7K2-F1
#
_cell.length_a   1.000
_cell.length_b   1.000
_cell.length_c   1.000
_cell.angle_alpha   90.00
_cell.angle_beta   90.00
_cell.angle_gamma   90.00
#
_symmetry.space_group_name_H-M   'P 1'
#
loop_
_entity.id
_entity.type
_entity.pdbx_description
1 polymer ?
#
loop_
_entity_poly.entity_id
_entity_poly.type
_entity_poly.pdbx_seq_one_letter_code
_entity_poly.pdbx_strand_id
1 'polypeptide(L)' 'MARVGEEFPLECPGCGGDIRLIAFITDPRAIRKILTHLGEPLEPPPVSPARGPPTDWGELVQPH' A
#
# COMPACT_ATOMS: atom_id res chain seq x y z
N MET A 1 6.20 -9.08 -9.59
CA MET A 1 4.84 -9.20 -9.00
C MET A 1 4.92 -8.81 -7.53
N ALA A 2 3.87 -8.13 -7.05
CA ALA A 2 3.76 -7.31 -5.82
C ALA A 2 4.66 -6.06 -5.78
N ARG A 3 4.03 -4.87 -5.87
CA ARG A 3 4.23 -3.64 -5.06
C ARG A 3 3.04 -2.67 -5.27
N VAL A 4 1.95 -2.91 -4.55
CA VAL A 4 1.21 -1.83 -3.88
C VAL A 4 1.84 -1.78 -2.48
N GLY A 5 2.18 -0.59 -1.99
CA GLY A 5 3.05 -0.40 -0.83
C GLY A 5 2.64 -1.25 0.37
N GLU A 6 3.65 -1.93 0.93
CA GLU A 6 3.66 -2.56 2.25
C GLU A 6 2.60 -3.67 2.47
N GLU A 7 3.05 -4.90 2.22
CA GLU A 7 2.57 -6.16 2.81
C GLU A 7 1.05 -6.27 3.02
N PHE A 8 0.36 -6.83 2.03
CA PHE A 8 -1.03 -7.26 2.22
C PHE A 8 -1.04 -8.34 3.30
N PRO A 9 -1.66 -8.12 4.48
CA PRO A 9 -1.68 -9.13 5.53
C PRO A 9 -2.44 -10.34 4.99
N LEU A 10 -1.71 -11.43 4.74
CA LEU A 10 -2.27 -12.71 4.31
C LEU A 10 -2.93 -13.47 5.48
N GLU A 11 -3.19 -12.78 6.59
CA GLU A 11 -3.83 -13.30 7.79
C GLU A 11 -4.94 -12.34 8.22
N CYS A 12 -6.09 -12.90 8.58
CA CYS A 12 -7.23 -12.14 9.05
C CYS A 12 -6.95 -11.56 10.44
N PRO A 13 -7.04 -10.23 10.64
CA PRO A 13 -6.76 -9.62 11.95
C PRO A 13 -7.80 -9.99 13.02
N GLY A 14 -8.98 -10.49 12.63
CA GLY A 14 -10.04 -10.91 13.56
C GLY A 14 -9.94 -12.36 14.04
N CYS A 15 -9.44 -13.28 13.20
CA CYS A 15 -9.43 -14.72 13.51
C CYS A 15 -8.12 -15.46 13.22
N GLY A 16 -7.12 -14.81 12.61
CA GLY A 16 -5.83 -15.42 12.26
C GLY A 16 -5.87 -16.40 11.09
N GLY A 17 -6.99 -16.51 10.37
CA GLY A 17 -7.10 -17.39 9.20
C GLY A 17 -6.43 -16.82 7.95
N ASP A 18 -6.03 -17.70 7.03
CA ASP A 18 -5.38 -17.31 5.77
C ASP A 18 -6.28 -16.43 4.88
N ILE A 19 -5.72 -15.34 4.35
CA ILE A 19 -6.33 -14.51 3.31
C ILE A 19 -5.63 -14.78 1.97
N ARG A 20 -6.42 -14.87 0.90
CA ARG A 20 -5.91 -15.10 -0.47
C ARG A 20 -6.37 -14.01 -1.41
N LEU A 21 -5.45 -13.50 -2.24
CA LEU A 21 -5.78 -12.60 -3.34
C LEU A 21 -6.43 -13.38 -4.49
N ILE A 22 -7.68 -13.06 -4.80
CA ILE A 22 -8.45 -13.79 -5.83
C ILE A 22 -8.49 -13.08 -7.19
N ALA A 23 -8.46 -11.74 -7.22
CA ALA A 23 -8.54 -10.95 -8.45
C ALA A 23 -8.15 -9.49 -8.21
N PHE A 24 -7.81 -8.79 -9.30
CA PHE A 24 -7.74 -7.33 -9.35
C PHE A 24 -8.98 -6.78 -10.04
N ILE A 25 -9.59 -5.73 -9.46
CA ILE A 25 -10.71 -5.02 -10.07
C ILE A 25 -10.15 -3.84 -10.87
N THR A 26 -10.45 -3.78 -12.17
CA THR A 26 -9.99 -2.72 -13.07
C THR A 26 -11.11 -1.87 -13.65
N ASP A 27 -12.39 -2.27 -13.49
CA ASP A 27 -13.53 -1.48 -13.94
C ASP A 27 -13.72 -0.21 -13.07
N PRO A 28 -13.62 1.00 -13.65
CA PRO A 28 -13.74 2.23 -12.88
C PRO A 28 -15.09 2.41 -12.19
N ARG A 29 -16.17 1.85 -12.74
CA ARG A 29 -17.51 1.97 -12.12
C ARG A 29 -17.60 1.13 -10.85
N ALA A 30 -17.11 -0.11 -10.90
CA ALA A 30 -17.02 -0.97 -9.72
C ALA A 30 -16.11 -0.36 -8.65
N ILE A 31 -14.93 0.13 -9.02
CA ILE A 31 -13.98 0.78 -8.10
C ILE A 31 -14.65 1.94 -7.36
N ARG A 32 -15.28 2.87 -8.10
CA ARG A 32 -15.97 4.03 -7.49
C ARG A 32 -17.05 3.60 -6.50
N LYS A 33 -17.90 2.63 -6.87
CA LYS A 33 -18.96 2.14 -5.98
C LYS A 33 -18.41 1.57 -4.67
N ILE A 34 -17.34 0.79 -4.75
CA ILE A 34 -16.70 0.17 -3.58
C ILE A 34 -16.10 1.24 -2.69
N LEU A 35 -15.28 2.14 -3.25
CA LEU A 35 -14.62 3.20 -2.47
C LEU A 35 -15.65 4.13 -1.81
N THR A 36 -16.71 4.53 -2.52
CA THR A 36 -17.80 5.33 -1.93
C THR A 36 -18.50 4.60 -0.79
N HIS A 37 -18.73 3.29 -0.91
CA HIS A 37 -19.36 2.51 0.16
C HIS A 37 -18.47 2.42 1.41
N LEU A 38 -17.15 2.32 1.22
CA LEU A 38 -16.17 2.27 2.30
C LEU A 38 -15.87 3.65 2.91
N GLY A 39 -16.26 4.74 2.23
CA GLY A 39 -15.92 6.11 2.64
C GLY A 39 -14.49 6.52 2.29
N GLU A 40 -13.86 5.80 1.35
CA GLU A 40 -12.49 6.08 0.91
C GLU A 40 -12.44 7.17 -0.17
N PRO A 41 -11.33 7.93 -0.28
CA PRO A 41 -11.13 8.92 -1.32
C PRO A 41 -11.20 8.31 -2.73
N LEU A 42 -11.81 9.04 -3.67
CA LEU A 42 -11.86 8.64 -5.08
C LEU A 42 -10.67 9.17 -5.88
N GLU A 43 -10.08 10.28 -5.44
CA GLU A 43 -8.89 10.86 -6.02
C GLU A 43 -7.64 10.10 -5.56
N PRO A 44 -6.72 9.76 -6.49
CA PRO A 44 -5.46 9.14 -6.11
C PRO A 44 -4.64 10.10 -5.23
N PRO A 45 -3.82 9.56 -4.31
CA PRO A 45 -2.92 10.38 -3.52
C PRO A 45 -1.91 11.10 -4.42
N PRO A 46 -1.43 12.29 -4.02
CA PRO A 46 -0.40 13.00 -4.77
C PRO A 46 0.87 12.14 -4.88
N VAL A 47 1.51 12.21 -6.04
CA VAL A 47 2.77 11.50 -6.29
C VAL A 47 3.84 12.04 -5.35
N SER A 48 4.51 11.15 -4.62
CA SER A 48 5.63 11.54 -3.75
C SER A 48 6.79 12.09 -4.59
N PRO A 49 7.54 13.09 -4.09
CA PRO A 49 8.75 13.57 -4.76
C PRO A 49 9.74 12.45 -5.05
N ALA A 50 10.57 12.63 -6.08
CA ALA A 50 11.66 11.71 -6.36
C ALA A 50 12.54 11.56 -5.10
N ARG A 51 12.87 10.31 -4.76
CA ARG A 51 13.74 10.03 -3.63
C ARG A 51 15.09 10.74 -3.85
N GLY A 52 15.62 11.38 -2.81
CA GLY A 52 16.99 11.90 -2.81
C GLY A 52 18.03 10.79 -3.00
N PRO A 53 19.31 11.14 -3.14
CA PRO A 53 20.38 10.15 -3.23
C PRO A 53 20.31 9.16 -2.06
N PRO A 54 20.71 7.88 -2.25
CA PRO A 54 20.75 6.90 -1.17
C PRO A 54 21.50 7.47 0.01
N THR A 55 20.89 7.45 1.19
CA THR A 55 21.55 7.79 2.44
C THR A 55 22.53 6.67 2.77
N ASP A 56 23.82 7.00 2.90
CA ASP A 56 24.77 6.08 3.51
C ASP A 56 24.51 6.04 5.03
N TRP A 57 23.96 4.92 5.49
CA TRP A 57 23.68 4.69 6.90
C TRP A 57 24.95 4.59 7.74
N GLY A 58 26.11 4.31 7.12
CA GLY A 58 27.40 4.29 7.81
C GLY A 58 27.90 5.67 8.25
N GLU A 59 27.44 6.74 7.59
CA GLU A 59 27.86 8.11 7.89
C GLU A 59 26.98 8.79 8.95
N LEU A 60 25.71 8.36 9.07
CA LEU A 60 24.74 8.85 10.05
C LEU A 60 24.90 8.23 11.45
N VAL A 61 25.54 7.07 11.54
CA VAL A 61 25.85 6.39 12.80
C VAL A 61 27.33 6.59 13.11
N GLN A 62 27.79 7.85 13.23
CA GLN A 62 29.04 8.11 13.95
C GLN A 62 28.75 7.87 15.44
N PRO A 63 29.32 6.82 16.06
CA PRO A 63 29.21 6.66 17.49
C PRO A 63 30.16 7.68 18.13
N HIS A 64 29.62 8.70 18.78
CA HIS A 64 30.36 9.41 19.83
C HIS A 64 30.25 8.60 21.14
#